data_AF-A0A534DH41-F1
#
_entry.id   AF-A0A534DH41-F1
#
_cell.length_a   1.000
_cell.length_b   1.000
_cell.length_c   1.000
_cell.angle_alpha   90.00
_cell.angle_beta   90.00
_cell.angle_gamma   90.00
#
_symmetry.space_group_name_H-M   'P 1'
#
loop_
_entity.id
_entity.type
_entity.pdbx_description
1 polymer ?
#
loop_
_entity_poly.entity_id
_entity_poly.type
_entity_poly.pdbx_seq_one_letter_code
_entity_poly.pdbx_strand_id
1 'polypeptide(L)'
;MHAATRTAIYRRLRAANPAPTTELEHHSPFELLVAVMLSAHTTDKSVNAATRILFPVANTPEAILALGVEGLKPYIRSVGLYNTKSQNLIGLCRQLVERHGGRLPGDRASLEALPGVGRKTA
;
A
#
# COMPACT_ATOMS: atom_id res chain seq x y z
N MET A 1 -2.50 32.86 -0.79
CA MET A 1 -2.78 32.55 -2.21
C MET A 1 -4.28 32.70 -2.48
N HIS A 2 -4.67 33.50 -3.48
CA HIS A 2 -6.07 33.74 -3.84
C HIS A 2 -6.72 32.55 -4.53
N ALA A 3 -8.05 32.46 -4.49
CA ALA A 3 -8.82 31.37 -5.08
C ALA A 3 -8.57 31.23 -6.59
N ALA A 4 -8.53 32.35 -7.33
CA ALA A 4 -8.25 32.35 -8.77
C ALA A 4 -6.89 31.72 -9.13
N THR A 5 -5.86 31.98 -8.33
CA THR A 5 -4.52 31.40 -8.52
C THR A 5 -4.55 29.87 -8.35
N ARG A 6 -5.24 29.35 -7.32
CA ARG A 6 -5.39 27.89 -7.11
C ARG A 6 -6.06 27.23 -8.30
N THR A 7 -7.15 27.80 -8.79
CA THR A 7 -7.89 27.27 -9.95
C THR A 7 -7.01 27.24 -11.20
N ALA A 8 -6.24 28.31 -11.45
CA ALA A 8 -5.32 28.36 -12.58
C ALA A 8 -4.21 27.28 -12.49
N ILE A 9 -3.69 27.01 -11.27
CA ILE A 9 -2.71 25.94 -11.02
C ILE A 9 -3.32 24.58 -11.37
N TYR A 10 -4.48 24.22 -10.80
CA TYR A 10 -5.12 22.93 -11.08
C TYR A 10 -5.47 22.75 -12.56
N ARG A 11 -5.90 23.82 -13.24
CA ARG A 11 -6.17 23.79 -14.70
C ARG A 11 -4.91 23.43 -15.49
N ARG A 12 -3.77 24.03 -15.16
CA ARG A 12 -2.49 23.76 -15.84
C ARG A 12 -1.98 22.35 -15.55
N LEU A 13 -2.06 21.91 -14.30
CA LEU A 13 -1.68 20.55 -13.89
C LEU A 13 -2.52 19.50 -14.64
N ARG A 14 -3.84 19.68 -14.70
CA ARG A 14 -4.75 18.79 -15.45
C ARG A 14 -4.45 18.78 -16.95
N ALA A 15 -4.09 19.91 -17.55
CA ALA A 15 -3.73 19.95 -18.97
C ALA A 15 -2.40 19.24 -19.26
N ALA A 16 -1.43 19.35 -18.35
CA ALA A 16 -0.12 18.72 -18.48
C ALA A 16 -0.15 17.20 -18.25
N ASN A 17 -0.96 16.73 -17.30
CA ASN A 17 -1.20 15.31 -17.06
C ASN A 17 -2.70 15.09 -16.85
N PRO A 18 -3.46 14.67 -17.89
CA PRO A 18 -4.92 14.52 -17.81
C PRO A 18 -5.41 13.40 -16.89
N ALA A 19 -4.58 12.37 -16.67
CA ALA A 19 -4.92 11.20 -15.87
C ALA A 19 -3.71 10.80 -15.00
N PRO A 20 -3.30 11.64 -14.03
CA PRO A 20 -2.20 11.32 -13.15
C PRO A 20 -2.58 10.13 -12.27
N THR A 21 -1.63 9.21 -12.07
CA THR A 21 -1.81 8.03 -11.23
C THR A 21 -0.55 7.82 -10.37
N THR A 22 -0.63 6.88 -9.44
CA THR A 22 0.50 6.46 -8.60
C THR A 22 1.60 5.81 -9.43
N GLU A 23 2.86 5.95 -9.00
CA GLU A 23 4.00 5.22 -9.58
C GLU A 23 4.14 3.80 -9.00
N LEU A 24 3.38 3.48 -7.95
CA LEU A 24 3.35 2.15 -7.34
C LEU A 24 2.62 1.15 -8.23
N GLU A 25 3.31 0.08 -8.60
CA GLU A 25 2.78 -0.99 -9.45
C GLU A 25 1.81 -1.88 -8.67
N HIS A 26 0.61 -2.06 -9.19
CA HIS A 26 -0.45 -2.88 -8.58
C HIS A 26 -1.50 -3.29 -9.60
N HIS A 27 -2.18 -4.41 -9.36
CA HIS A 27 -3.28 -4.93 -10.17
C HIS A 27 -4.57 -5.12 -9.37
N SER A 28 -4.53 -4.87 -8.06
CA SER A 28 -5.71 -4.94 -7.19
C SER A 28 -5.67 -3.87 -6.10
N PRO A 29 -6.81 -3.52 -5.48
CA PRO A 29 -6.85 -2.63 -4.33
C PRO A 29 -5.99 -3.13 -3.16
N PHE A 30 -5.92 -4.45 -2.95
CA PHE A 30 -5.08 -5.03 -1.89
C PHE A 30 -3.59 -4.86 -2.19
N GLU A 31 -3.16 -5.12 -3.43
CA GLU A 31 -1.77 -4.87 -3.84
C GLU A 31 -1.40 -3.40 -3.63
N LEU A 32 -2.29 -2.47 -3.99
CA LEU A 32 -2.07 -1.05 -3.75
C LEU A 32 -1.92 -0.72 -2.27
N LEU A 33 -2.80 -1.23 -1.40
CA LEU A 33 -2.70 -1.01 0.04
C LEU A 33 -1.37 -1.52 0.61
N VAL A 34 -0.94 -2.70 0.19
CA VAL A 34 0.35 -3.27 0.60
C VAL A 34 1.51 -2.39 0.12
N ALA A 35 1.51 -1.99 -1.16
CA ALA A 35 2.54 -1.12 -1.72
C ALA A 35 2.62 0.24 -0.98
N VAL A 36 1.48 0.88 -0.71
CA VAL A 36 1.43 2.15 0.02
C VAL A 36 1.91 1.98 1.46
N MET A 37 1.53 0.91 2.16
CA MET A 37 2.04 0.63 3.52
C MET A 37 3.57 0.42 3.50
N LEU A 38 4.08 -0.30 2.51
CA LEU A 38 5.51 -0.52 2.32
C LEU A 38 6.26 0.76 1.93
N SER A 39 5.61 1.76 1.34
CA SER A 39 6.24 3.02 0.89
C SER A 39 6.69 3.96 2.01
N ALA A 40 6.23 3.73 3.25
CA ALA A 40 6.61 4.58 4.38
C ALA A 40 8.14 4.65 4.55
N HIS A 41 8.72 5.85 4.43
CA HIS A 41 10.17 6.09 4.50
C HIS A 41 11.00 5.28 3.48
N THR A 42 10.47 5.02 2.30
CA THR A 42 11.22 4.41 1.19
C THR A 42 10.80 5.02 -0.15
N THR A 43 11.42 4.59 -1.24
CA THR A 43 11.11 5.09 -2.59
C THR A 43 10.20 4.12 -3.32
N ASP A 44 9.35 4.63 -4.21
CA ASP A 44 8.45 3.80 -5.04
C ASP A 44 9.24 2.78 -5.86
N LYS A 45 10.44 3.13 -6.34
CA LYS A 45 11.36 2.20 -7.01
C LYS A 45 11.72 0.99 -6.13
N SER A 46 12.03 1.21 -4.86
CA SER A 46 12.36 0.13 -3.91
C SER A 46 11.14 -0.73 -3.60
N VAL A 47 9.96 -0.12 -3.48
CA VAL A 47 8.70 -0.84 -3.28
C VAL A 47 8.35 -1.70 -4.49
N ASN A 48 8.41 -1.15 -5.70
CA ASN A 48 8.13 -1.88 -6.94
C ASN A 48 9.11 -3.06 -7.10
N ALA A 49 10.40 -2.88 -6.78
CA ALA A 49 11.37 -3.97 -6.82
C ALA A 49 11.01 -5.13 -5.87
N ALA A 50 10.53 -4.84 -4.65
CA ALA A 50 10.10 -5.86 -3.70
C ALA A 50 8.78 -6.52 -4.13
N THR A 51 7.79 -5.72 -4.51
CA THR A 51 6.44 -6.19 -4.85
C THR A 51 6.38 -7.01 -6.14
N ARG A 52 7.23 -6.72 -7.14
CA ARG A 52 7.39 -7.57 -8.34
C ARG A 52 7.82 -9.01 -8.01
N ILE A 53 8.49 -9.23 -6.89
CA ILE A 53 8.92 -10.56 -6.44
C ILE A 53 7.86 -11.16 -5.51
N LEU A 54 7.26 -10.35 -4.63
CA LEU A 54 6.26 -10.79 -3.67
C LEU A 54 4.92 -11.16 -4.31
N PHE A 55 4.36 -10.30 -5.16
CA PHE A 55 2.99 -10.47 -5.65
C PHE A 55 2.77 -11.71 -6.53
N PRO A 56 3.74 -12.17 -7.35
CA PRO A 56 3.59 -13.45 -8.05
C PRO A 56 3.44 -14.67 -7.14
N VAL A 57 3.91 -14.60 -5.90
CA VAL A 57 3.83 -15.71 -4.92
C VAL A 57 2.75 -15.50 -3.87
N ALA A 58 2.46 -14.25 -3.50
CA ALA A 58 1.46 -13.89 -2.52
C ALA A 58 0.94 -12.46 -2.75
N ASN A 59 -0.27 -12.35 -3.27
CA ASN A 59 -0.98 -11.08 -3.48
C ASN A 59 -2.42 -11.07 -2.94
N THR A 60 -2.72 -11.95 -2.00
CA THR A 60 -3.98 -11.92 -1.22
C THR A 60 -3.68 -11.92 0.27
N PRO A 61 -4.62 -11.48 1.13
CA PRO A 61 -4.44 -11.55 2.58
C PRO A 61 -4.09 -12.96 3.07
N GLU A 62 -4.76 -13.98 2.56
CA GLU A 62 -4.57 -15.37 2.94
C GLU A 62 -3.19 -15.88 2.52
N ALA A 63 -2.76 -15.57 1.28
CA ALA A 63 -1.46 -15.99 0.78
C ALA A 63 -0.32 -15.32 1.56
N ILE A 64 -0.45 -14.02 1.87
CA ILE A 64 0.53 -13.30 2.69
C ILE A 64 0.56 -13.85 4.12
N LEU A 65 -0.58 -14.18 4.71
CA LEU A 65 -0.65 -14.82 6.03
C LEU A 65 0.03 -16.19 6.04
N ALA A 66 -0.16 -16.99 4.99
CA ALA A 66 0.43 -18.32 4.87
C ALA A 66 1.97 -18.29 4.83
N LEU A 67 2.57 -17.22 4.29
CA LEU A 67 4.03 -17.02 4.36
C LEU A 67 4.52 -16.81 5.81
N GLY A 68 3.69 -16.20 6.65
CA GLY A 68 4.10 -15.73 7.98
C GLY A 68 5.16 -14.63 7.93
N VAL A 69 5.56 -14.14 9.09
CA VAL A 69 6.54 -13.05 9.20
C VAL A 69 7.89 -13.45 8.61
N GLU A 70 8.40 -14.63 8.98
CA GLU A 70 9.73 -15.07 8.56
C GLU A 70 9.77 -15.41 7.06
N GLY A 71 8.68 -15.95 6.49
CA GLY A 71 8.59 -16.19 5.05
C GLY A 71 8.42 -14.90 4.24
N LEU A 72 7.79 -13.86 4.81
CA LEU A 72 7.60 -12.56 4.15
C LEU A 72 8.88 -11.72 4.10
N LYS A 73 9.69 -11.73 5.17
CA LYS A 73 10.89 -10.87 5.31
C LYS A 73 11.84 -10.92 4.10
N PRO A 74 12.18 -12.09 3.51
CA PRO A 74 13.04 -12.15 2.33
C PRO A 74 12.56 -11.31 1.14
N TYR A 75 11.24 -11.26 0.90
CA TYR A 75 10.65 -10.53 -0.22
C TYR A 75 10.73 -9.01 -0.07
N ILE A 76 10.66 -8.51 1.16
CA ILE A 76 10.61 -7.08 1.45
C ILE A 76 11.89 -6.56 2.14
N ARG A 77 12.97 -7.35 2.18
CA ARG A 77 14.21 -7.00 2.88
C ARG A 77 14.86 -5.71 2.36
N SER A 78 14.65 -5.40 1.08
CA SER A 78 15.13 -4.17 0.44
C SER A 78 14.34 -2.92 0.86
N VAL A 79 13.18 -3.08 1.49
CA VAL A 79 12.34 -1.99 1.98
C VAL A 79 12.81 -1.56 3.37
N GLY A 80 13.02 -0.26 3.59
CA GLY A 80 13.38 0.25 4.91
C GLY A 80 12.35 -0.12 5.98
N LEU A 81 12.81 -0.42 7.21
CA LEU A 81 11.96 -0.85 8.33
C LEU A 81 11.22 -2.19 8.10
N TYR A 82 11.76 -3.08 7.25
CA TYR A 82 11.10 -4.35 6.88
C TYR A 82 10.72 -5.24 8.08
N ASN A 83 11.46 -5.20 9.20
CA ASN A 83 11.10 -5.95 10.40
C ASN A 83 9.74 -5.53 10.97
N THR A 84 9.53 -4.23 11.19
CA THR A 84 8.24 -3.72 11.67
C THR A 84 7.16 -3.84 10.58
N LYS A 85 7.52 -3.59 9.32
CA LYS A 85 6.57 -3.70 8.21
C LYS A 85 6.07 -5.13 7.98
N SER A 86 6.91 -6.15 8.14
CA SER A 86 6.48 -7.55 8.04
C SER A 86 5.46 -7.90 9.12
N GLN A 87 5.69 -7.46 10.36
CA GLN A 87 4.73 -7.64 11.46
C GLN A 87 3.40 -6.93 11.18
N ASN A 88 3.46 -5.67 10.73
CA ASN A 88 2.26 -4.91 10.37
C ASN A 88 1.50 -5.55 9.21
N LEU A 89 2.20 -6.02 8.16
CA LEU A 89 1.55 -6.63 7.01
C LEU A 89 0.83 -7.92 7.39
N ILE A 90 1.47 -8.77 8.20
CA ILE A 90 0.83 -9.99 8.72
C ILE A 90 -0.36 -9.65 9.63
N GLY A 91 -0.22 -8.65 10.51
CA GLY A 91 -1.32 -8.19 11.37
C GLY A 91 -2.50 -7.62 10.58
N LEU A 92 -2.22 -6.83 9.53
CA LEU A 92 -3.21 -6.30 8.60
C LEU A 92 -3.94 -7.43 7.89
N CYS A 93 -3.21 -8.38 7.29
CA CYS A 93 -3.85 -9.49 6.58
C CYS A 93 -4.68 -10.36 7.51
N ARG A 94 -4.24 -10.56 8.76
CA ARG A 94 -5.00 -11.26 9.80
C ARG A 94 -6.33 -10.59 10.07
N GLN A 95 -6.32 -9.26 10.29
CA GLN A 95 -7.55 -8.51 10.52
C GLN A 95 -8.48 -8.51 9.30
N LEU A 96 -7.94 -8.44 8.08
CA LEU A 96 -8.74 -8.55 6.87
C LEU A 96 -9.45 -9.90 6.78
N VAL A 97 -8.75 -11.01 7.05
CA VAL A 97 -9.35 -12.36 7.03
C VAL A 97 -10.39 -12.51 8.14
N GLU A 98 -10.03 -12.16 9.38
CA GLU A 98 -10.89 -12.40 10.55
C GLU A 98 -12.11 -11.47 10.61
N ARG A 99 -11.99 -10.20 10.19
CA ARG A 99 -13.03 -9.17 10.37
C ARG A 99 -13.71 -8.76 9.07
N HIS A 100 -13.06 -8.94 7.93
CA HIS A 100 -13.54 -8.46 6.64
C HIS A 100 -13.63 -9.58 5.58
N GLY A 101 -13.46 -10.84 5.98
CA GLY A 101 -13.57 -12.00 5.07
C GLY A 101 -12.58 -11.94 3.91
N GLY A 102 -11.38 -11.41 4.14
CA GLY A 102 -10.32 -11.27 3.14
C GLY A 102 -10.49 -10.08 2.19
N ARG A 103 -11.48 -9.21 2.41
CA ARG A 103 -11.75 -8.05 1.54
C ARG A 103 -11.35 -6.74 2.20
N LEU A 104 -10.95 -5.75 1.40
CA LEU A 104 -10.71 -4.40 1.92
C LEU A 104 -12.03 -3.73 2.32
N PRO A 105 -12.08 -3.05 3.48
CA PRO A 105 -13.22 -2.22 3.83
C PRO A 105 -13.33 -1.00 2.91
N GLY A 106 -14.54 -0.54 2.65
CA GLY A 106 -14.82 0.58 1.75
C GLY A 106 -14.81 1.96 2.39
N ASP A 107 -14.46 2.06 3.68
CA ASP A 107 -14.43 3.31 4.44
C ASP A 107 -13.07 3.57 5.08
N ARG A 108 -12.72 4.86 5.19
CA ARG A 108 -11.41 5.30 5.68
C ARG A 108 -11.15 4.88 7.13
N ALA A 109 -12.17 4.92 8.00
CA ALA A 109 -11.98 4.65 9.42
C ALA A 109 -11.59 3.18 9.65
N SER A 110 -12.23 2.26 8.91
CA SER A 110 -11.86 0.85 8.93
C SER A 110 -10.46 0.59 8.36
N LEU A 111 -10.05 1.31 7.31
CA LEU A 111 -8.68 1.23 6.79
C LEU A 111 -7.65 1.72 7.84
N GLU A 112 -7.89 2.86 8.49
CA GLU A 112 -7.02 3.43 9.54
C GLU A 112 -6.91 2.52 10.79
N ALA A 113 -7.86 1.60 11.00
CA ALA A 113 -7.79 0.63 12.08
C ALA A 113 -6.81 -0.53 11.80
N LEU A 114 -6.38 -0.71 10.55
CA LEU A 114 -5.46 -1.78 10.15
C LEU A 114 -4.01 -1.46 10.59
N PRO A 115 -3.24 -2.44 11.10
CA PRO A 115 -1.84 -2.26 11.45
C PRO A 115 -0.99 -1.67 10.31
N GLY A 116 -0.28 -0.57 10.59
CA GLY A 116 0.58 0.10 9.61
C GLY A 116 -0.16 1.00 8.62
N VAL A 117 -1.48 1.16 8.73
CA VAL A 117 -2.28 2.04 7.89
C VAL A 117 -2.69 3.27 8.71
N GLY A 118 -2.09 4.42 8.40
CA GLY A 118 -2.49 5.71 8.97
C GLY A 118 -3.37 6.51 8.02
N ARG A 119 -3.79 7.71 8.43
CA ARG A 119 -4.64 8.63 7.65
C ARG A 119 -4.12 9.01 6.25
N LYS A 120 -2.80 8.93 6.01
CA LYS A 120 -2.20 9.19 4.68
C LYS A 120 -2.25 7.95 3.78
N THR A 121 -2.35 6.77 4.37
CA THR A 121 -2.38 5.47 3.69
C THR A 121 -3.83 5.05 3.37
N ALA A 122 -4.76 5.34 4.28
CA ALA A 122 -6.20 5.11 4.14
C ALA A 122 -6.87 6.13 3.21
#